data_AF-A0A2G9EEF0-F1
#
_entry.id   AF-A0A2G9EEF0-F1
#
_cell.length_a   1.000
_cell.length_b   1.000
_cell.length_c   1.000
_cell.angle_alpha   90.00
_cell.angle_beta   90.00
_cell.angle_gamma   90.00
#
_symmetry.space_group_name_H-M   'P 1'
#
loop_
_entity.id
_entity.type
_entity.pdbx_description
1 polymer ?
#
loop_
_entity_poly.entity_id
_entity_poly.type
_entity_poly.pdbx_seq_one_letter_code
_entity_poly.pdbx_strand_id
1 'polypeptide(L)'
;MEIEKMDIETKIKNFIDYAREVCLQSLLLADNIKVDLKSQDNLYEVERIDNEVISKYENIYLLLDETTLLDIYKKDEKVFEKIEETIKKMAEDNKIKDEHIKSQIKKRKELKGNSGSEVVERFFKYKIKELKKIKGDLIQKINKVLDKEEKLNLDLSNAIQEVEQMEIIEKLQPVRAEFRSLSLQFDKYQKELKETENKLSKKWYYEIYGTTDKEILLEAYNTK
;
A
#
# COMPACT_ATOMS: atom_id res chain seq x y z
N MET A 1 46.96 6.77 -15.20
CA MET A 1 45.50 6.99 -15.10
C MET A 1 44.84 5.63 -15.14
N GLU A 2 44.78 4.97 -13.99
CA GLU A 2 44.00 3.75 -13.83
C GLU A 2 42.53 4.17 -13.75
N ILE A 3 41.79 3.95 -14.84
CA ILE A 3 40.35 3.85 -14.75
C ILE A 3 40.12 2.55 -13.99
N GLU A 4 39.90 2.64 -12.68
CA GLU A 4 39.49 1.49 -11.86
C GLU A 4 38.32 0.81 -12.57
N LYS A 5 38.50 -0.45 -12.97
CA LYS A 5 37.42 -1.31 -13.44
C LYS A 5 36.47 -1.48 -12.26
N MET A 6 35.44 -0.64 -12.17
CA MET A 6 34.35 -0.82 -11.24
C MET A 6 33.77 -2.22 -11.48
N ASP A 7 33.71 -3.04 -10.44
CA ASP A 7 33.16 -4.38 -10.56
C ASP A 7 31.66 -4.32 -10.91
N ILE A 8 31.17 -5.37 -11.58
CA ILE A 8 29.80 -5.42 -12.11
C ILE A 8 28.76 -5.28 -10.99
N GLU A 9 29.04 -5.80 -9.80
CA GLU A 9 28.13 -5.72 -8.65
C GLU A 9 28.00 -4.27 -8.18
N THR A 10 29.13 -3.55 -8.05
CA THR A 10 29.12 -2.11 -7.74
C THR A 10 28.41 -1.29 -8.81
N LYS A 11 28.60 -1.60 -10.11
CA LYS A 11 27.88 -0.94 -11.22
C LYS A 11 26.36 -1.09 -11.05
N ILE A 12 25.90 -2.31 -10.83
CA ILE A 12 24.46 -2.61 -10.71
C ILE A 12 23.88 -1.99 -9.44
N LYS A 13 24.60 -2.02 -8.33
CA LYS A 13 24.17 -1.37 -7.08
C LYS A 13 24.02 0.13 -7.24
N ASN A 14 24.98 0.80 -7.87
CA ASN A 14 24.90 2.24 -8.16
C ASN A 14 23.72 2.56 -9.09
N PHE A 15 23.48 1.72 -10.10
CA PHE A 15 22.31 1.84 -10.96
C PHE A 15 21.01 1.67 -10.17
N ILE A 16 20.91 0.68 -9.28
CA ILE A 16 19.72 0.45 -8.45
C ILE A 16 19.43 1.64 -7.53
N ASP A 17 20.45 2.18 -6.85
CA ASP A 17 20.31 3.37 -6.00
C ASP A 17 19.72 4.54 -6.83
N TYR A 18 20.25 4.75 -8.05
CA TYR A 18 19.76 5.79 -8.96
C TYR A 18 18.34 5.53 -9.46
N ALA A 19 18.08 4.33 -9.98
CA ALA A 19 16.80 3.94 -10.55
C ALA A 19 15.69 3.95 -9.50
N ARG A 20 15.96 3.49 -8.28
CA ARG A 20 15.00 3.55 -7.17
C ARG A 20 14.63 4.98 -6.85
N GLU A 21 15.60 5.89 -6.81
CA GLU A 21 15.33 7.30 -6.56
C GLU A 21 14.45 7.91 -7.67
N VAL A 22 14.75 7.64 -8.95
CA VAL A 22 13.90 8.08 -10.07
C VAL A 22 12.47 7.59 -9.90
N CYS A 23 12.29 6.31 -9.58
CA CYS A 23 10.97 5.73 -9.32
C CYS A 23 10.24 6.41 -8.16
N LEU A 24 10.91 6.58 -7.02
CA LEU A 24 10.30 7.19 -5.84
C LEU A 24 9.90 8.65 -6.07
N GLN A 25 10.75 9.44 -6.74
CA GLN A 25 10.40 10.83 -7.07
C GLN A 25 9.22 10.91 -8.04
N SER A 26 9.19 10.04 -9.06
CA SER A 26 8.08 10.01 -10.02
C SER A 26 6.77 9.53 -9.37
N LEU A 27 6.84 8.54 -8.47
CA LEU A 27 5.70 8.07 -7.69
C LEU A 27 5.18 9.14 -6.73
N LEU A 28 6.07 9.89 -6.08
CA LEU A 28 5.69 11.01 -5.21
C LEU A 28 4.95 12.11 -6.00
N LEU A 29 5.46 12.48 -7.18
CA LEU A 29 4.79 13.44 -8.06
C LEU A 29 3.39 12.96 -8.46
N ALA A 30 3.28 11.70 -8.90
CA ALA A 30 2.00 11.11 -9.30
C ALA A 30 1.00 11.00 -8.13
N ASP A 31 1.47 10.64 -6.93
CA ASP A 31 0.62 10.53 -5.74
C ASP A 31 0.13 11.91 -5.27
N ASN A 32 0.97 12.94 -5.35
CA ASN A 32 0.55 14.32 -5.05
C ASN A 32 -0.54 14.80 -6.03
N ILE A 33 -0.35 14.59 -7.34
CA ILE A 33 -1.38 14.91 -8.35
C ILE A 33 -2.69 14.18 -8.05
N LYS A 34 -2.59 12.91 -7.67
CA LYS A 34 -3.76 12.10 -7.30
C LYS A 34 -4.47 12.65 -6.05
N VAL A 35 -3.75 13.08 -5.03
CA VAL A 35 -4.31 13.71 -3.82
C VAL A 35 -5.05 15.00 -4.19
N ASP A 36 -4.46 15.83 -5.05
CA ASP A 36 -5.08 17.06 -5.53
C ASP A 36 -6.38 16.77 -6.32
N LEU A 37 -6.37 15.80 -7.23
CA LEU A 37 -7.55 15.39 -8.00
C LEU A 37 -8.68 14.85 -7.11
N LYS A 38 -8.34 14.09 -6.05
CA LYS A 38 -9.33 13.64 -5.06
C LYS A 38 -9.98 14.80 -4.32
N SER A 39 -9.21 15.85 -4.00
CA SER A 39 -9.78 17.04 -3.35
C SER A 39 -10.77 17.80 -4.25
N GLN A 40 -10.69 17.58 -5.56
CA GLN A 40 -11.57 18.15 -6.59
C GLN A 40 -12.73 17.20 -6.98
N ASP A 41 -12.88 16.06 -6.28
CA ASP A 41 -13.85 15.00 -6.58
C ASP A 41 -13.75 14.42 -8.01
N ASN A 42 -12.58 14.51 -8.64
CA ASN A 42 -12.35 14.00 -10.00
C ASN A 42 -11.95 12.51 -9.96
N LEU A 43 -12.91 11.66 -9.63
CA LEU A 43 -12.69 10.22 -9.45
C LEU A 43 -12.17 9.50 -10.71
N TYR A 44 -12.62 9.93 -11.90
CA TYR A 44 -12.18 9.35 -13.17
C TYR A 44 -10.68 9.56 -13.42
N GLU A 45 -10.19 10.79 -13.25
CA GLU A 45 -8.76 11.07 -13.42
C GLU A 45 -7.91 10.41 -12.33
N VAL A 46 -8.43 10.28 -11.11
CA VAL A 46 -7.77 9.52 -10.03
C VAL A 46 -7.54 8.07 -10.44
N GLU A 47 -8.58 7.39 -10.97
CA GLU A 47 -8.47 6.01 -11.46
C GLU A 47 -7.51 5.91 -12.65
N ARG A 48 -7.53 6.89 -13.56
CA ARG A 48 -6.62 6.93 -14.71
C ARG A 48 -5.16 7.04 -14.25
N ILE A 49 -4.85 7.95 -13.31
CA ILE A 49 -3.50 8.10 -12.75
C ILE A 49 -3.04 6.82 -12.05
N ASP A 50 -3.92 6.19 -11.26
CA ASP A 50 -3.59 4.92 -10.59
C ASP A 50 -3.22 3.81 -11.59
N ASN A 51 -4.05 3.63 -12.63
CA ASN A 51 -3.92 2.54 -13.57
C ASN A 51 -2.85 2.77 -14.64
N GLU A 52 -2.70 4.00 -15.13
CA GLU A 52 -1.84 4.29 -16.29
C GLU A 52 -0.47 4.84 -15.94
N VAL A 53 -0.32 5.46 -14.76
CA VAL A 53 0.92 6.16 -14.35
C VAL A 53 1.55 5.46 -13.14
N ILE A 54 0.86 5.42 -12.00
CA ILE A 54 1.39 4.84 -10.76
C ILE A 54 1.70 3.35 -10.96
N SER A 55 0.80 2.59 -11.57
CA SER A 55 1.01 1.16 -11.87
C SER A 55 2.29 0.92 -12.70
N LYS A 56 2.58 1.76 -13.69
CA LYS A 56 3.81 1.62 -14.51
C LYS A 56 5.06 1.87 -13.69
N TYR A 57 5.09 2.95 -12.92
CA TYR A 57 6.24 3.30 -12.08
C TYR A 57 6.45 2.30 -10.94
N GLU A 58 5.38 1.80 -10.35
CA GLU A 58 5.41 0.77 -9.33
C GLU A 58 5.98 -0.54 -9.89
N ASN A 59 5.54 -0.98 -11.06
CA ASN A 59 6.07 -2.19 -11.70
C ASN A 59 7.58 -2.08 -11.95
N ILE A 60 8.06 -0.92 -12.42
CA ILE A 60 9.50 -0.69 -12.60
C ILE A 60 10.22 -0.73 -11.25
N TYR A 61 9.70 -0.03 -10.23
CA TYR A 61 10.27 -0.03 -8.88
C TYR A 61 10.41 -1.45 -8.29
N LEU A 62 9.39 -2.29 -8.45
CA LEU A 62 9.38 -3.67 -7.95
C LEU A 62 10.37 -4.59 -8.70
N LEU A 63 10.78 -4.23 -9.92
CA LEU A 63 11.82 -4.94 -10.67
C LEU A 63 13.25 -4.59 -10.23
N LEU A 64 13.45 -3.51 -9.46
CA LEU A 64 14.77 -3.04 -9.03
C LEU A 64 15.31 -3.86 -7.84
N ASP A 65 15.44 -5.16 -8.05
CA ASP A 65 16.08 -6.10 -7.14
C ASP A 65 17.49 -6.47 -7.64
N GLU A 66 18.45 -6.52 -6.72
CA GLU A 66 19.86 -6.71 -7.04
C GLU A 66 20.12 -8.08 -7.69
N THR A 67 19.53 -9.15 -7.15
CA THR A 67 19.71 -10.50 -7.69
C THR A 67 19.10 -10.62 -9.08
N THR A 68 17.92 -10.02 -9.27
CA THR A 68 17.21 -10.02 -10.54
C THR A 68 18.00 -9.27 -11.62
N LEU A 69 18.50 -8.07 -11.31
CA LEU A 69 19.23 -7.25 -12.28
C LEU A 69 20.63 -7.82 -12.58
N LEU A 70 21.30 -8.44 -11.62
CA LEU A 70 22.54 -9.20 -11.84
C LEU A 70 22.33 -10.35 -12.80
N ASP A 71 21.26 -11.13 -12.63
CA ASP A 71 20.94 -12.24 -13.51
C ASP A 71 20.59 -11.78 -14.92
N ILE A 72 19.84 -10.68 -15.06
CA ILE A 72 19.53 -10.07 -16.36
C ILE A 72 20.82 -9.63 -17.05
N TYR A 73 21.68 -8.88 -16.35
CA TYR A 73 22.93 -8.40 -16.92
C TYR A 73 23.85 -9.53 -17.41
N LYS A 74 23.96 -10.61 -16.63
CA LYS A 74 24.79 -11.78 -16.98
C LYS A 74 24.22 -12.58 -18.16
N LYS A 75 22.89 -12.63 -18.31
CA LYS A 75 22.23 -13.38 -19.39
C LYS A 75 22.13 -12.58 -20.69
N ASP A 76 21.77 -11.31 -20.60
CA ASP A 76 21.56 -10.43 -21.75
C ASP A 76 21.78 -8.95 -21.34
N GLU A 77 23.00 -8.46 -21.58
CA GLU A 77 23.38 -7.08 -21.32
C GLU A 77 22.49 -6.07 -22.09
N LYS A 78 21.99 -6.42 -23.29
CA LYS A 78 21.10 -5.52 -24.06
C LYS A 78 19.75 -5.34 -23.41
N VAL A 79 19.26 -6.33 -22.68
CA VAL A 79 18.02 -6.20 -21.89
C VAL A 79 18.26 -5.26 -20.72
N PHE A 80 19.41 -5.34 -20.05
CA PHE A 80 19.79 -4.41 -18.99
C PHE A 80 19.90 -2.96 -19.52
N GLU A 81 20.56 -2.73 -20.65
CA GLU A 81 20.67 -1.41 -21.28
C GLU A 81 19.30 -0.77 -21.54
N LYS A 82 18.31 -1.56 -22.00
CA LYS A 82 16.93 -1.07 -22.19
C LYS A 82 16.26 -0.65 -20.89
N ILE A 83 16.58 -1.32 -19.77
CA ILE A 83 16.09 -0.93 -18.44
C ILE A 83 16.73 0.41 -18.04
N GLU A 84 18.04 0.59 -18.29
CA GLU A 84 18.72 1.87 -18.04
C GLU A 84 18.10 3.02 -18.86
N GLU A 85 17.85 2.79 -20.15
CA GLU A 85 17.19 3.77 -21.03
C GLU A 85 15.77 4.10 -20.55
N THR A 86 15.01 3.11 -20.11
CA THR A 86 13.65 3.31 -19.57
C THR A 86 13.68 4.19 -18.33
N ILE A 87 14.62 3.96 -17.41
CA ILE A 87 14.79 4.77 -16.19
C ILE A 87 15.19 6.21 -16.54
N LYS A 88 16.12 6.41 -17.49
CA LYS A 88 16.53 7.76 -17.93
C LYS A 88 15.36 8.51 -18.55
N LYS A 89 14.64 7.88 -19.46
CA LYS A 89 13.44 8.45 -20.09
C LYS A 89 12.37 8.80 -19.04
N MET A 90 12.18 7.95 -18.04
CA MET A 90 11.25 8.22 -16.94
C MET A 90 11.63 9.48 -16.13
N ALA A 91 12.93 9.69 -15.88
CA ALA A 91 13.40 10.91 -15.24
C ALA A 91 13.17 12.14 -16.14
N GLU A 92 13.43 12.03 -17.44
CA GLU A 92 13.21 13.09 -18.43
C GLU A 92 11.73 13.47 -18.57
N ASP A 93 10.85 12.49 -18.72
CA ASP A 93 9.39 12.66 -18.84
C ASP A 93 8.82 13.39 -17.61
N ASN A 94 9.35 13.08 -16.42
CA ASN A 94 8.98 13.74 -15.16
C ASN A 94 9.78 15.01 -14.87
N LYS A 95 10.68 15.43 -15.77
CA LYS A 95 11.53 16.63 -15.65
C LYS A 95 12.39 16.63 -14.38
N ILE A 96 12.83 15.46 -13.95
CA ILE A 96 13.67 15.27 -12.76
C ILE A 96 15.13 15.40 -13.18
N LYS A 97 15.85 16.34 -12.56
CA LYS A 97 17.28 16.56 -12.84
C LYS A 97 18.16 15.53 -12.12
N ASP A 98 19.22 15.06 -12.77
CA ASP A 98 20.24 14.18 -12.17
C ASP A 98 20.84 14.72 -10.87
N GLU A 99 21.09 16.03 -10.80
CA GLU A 99 21.58 16.69 -9.59
C GLU A 99 20.60 16.53 -8.42
N HIS A 100 19.31 16.64 -8.72
CA HIS A 100 18.26 16.43 -7.74
C HIS A 100 18.27 14.98 -7.26
N ILE A 101 18.30 14.00 -8.18
CA ILE A 101 18.37 12.56 -7.85
C ILE A 101 19.55 12.26 -6.93
N LYS A 102 20.76 12.70 -7.30
CA LYS A 102 21.97 12.52 -6.48
C LYS A 102 21.82 13.14 -5.10
N SER A 103 21.21 14.33 -5.00
CA SER A 103 20.96 15.00 -3.72
C SER A 103 19.98 14.22 -2.84
N GLN A 104 18.93 13.63 -3.41
CA GLN A 104 17.94 12.84 -2.68
C GLN A 104 18.54 11.52 -2.17
N ILE A 105 19.33 10.83 -3.00
CA ILE A 105 20.08 9.62 -2.58
C ILE A 105 20.97 9.92 -1.37
N LYS A 106 21.67 11.07 -1.40
CA LYS A 106 22.50 11.51 -0.27
C LYS A 106 21.65 11.75 0.98
N LYS A 107 20.55 12.49 0.85
CA LYS A 107 19.62 12.75 1.97
C LYS A 107 19.06 11.47 2.58
N ARG A 108 18.68 10.47 1.77
CA ARG A 108 18.22 9.16 2.30
C ARG A 108 19.27 8.48 3.16
N LYS A 109 20.54 8.55 2.73
CA LYS A 109 21.67 7.98 3.49
C LYS A 109 21.88 8.74 4.82
N GLU A 110 21.78 10.07 4.79
CA GLU A 110 21.88 10.94 5.98
C GLU A 110 20.73 10.71 6.98
N LEU A 111 19.50 10.51 6.49
CA LEU A 111 18.30 10.33 7.30
C LEU A 111 18.01 8.87 7.71
N LYS A 112 18.90 7.92 7.39
CA LYS A 112 18.70 6.51 7.77
C LYS A 112 18.56 6.39 9.30
N GLY A 113 17.51 5.73 9.77
CA GLY A 113 17.14 5.62 11.19
C GLY A 113 16.25 6.76 11.71
N ASN A 114 16.15 7.87 10.97
CA ASN A 114 15.39 9.06 11.36
C ASN A 114 14.49 9.60 10.22
N SER A 115 14.29 8.82 9.16
CA SER A 115 13.48 9.25 8.02
C SER A 115 11.99 9.08 8.29
N GLY A 116 11.18 9.91 7.63
CA GLY A 116 9.74 9.77 7.63
C GLY A 116 9.26 8.43 7.08
N SER A 117 10.05 7.80 6.21
CA SER A 117 9.78 6.46 5.69
C SER A 117 9.60 5.42 6.79
N GLU A 118 10.48 5.43 7.79
CA GLU A 118 10.41 4.49 8.91
C GLU A 118 9.20 4.75 9.82
N VAL A 119 8.81 6.03 9.97
CA VAL A 119 7.60 6.40 10.70
C VAL A 119 6.37 5.83 10.01
N VAL A 120 6.24 6.04 8.70
CA VAL A 120 5.08 5.57 7.91
C VAL A 120 5.06 4.04 7.84
N GLU A 121 6.22 3.38 7.70
CA GLU A 121 6.30 1.92 7.76
C GLU A 121 5.81 1.37 9.09
N ARG A 122 6.26 1.95 10.22
CA ARG A 122 5.81 1.56 11.56
C ARG A 122 4.30 1.81 11.74
N PHE A 123 3.80 2.91 11.20
CA PHE A 123 2.37 3.21 11.20
C PHE A 123 1.56 2.13 10.46
N PHE A 124 1.98 1.70 9.27
CA PHE A 124 1.31 0.61 8.55
C PHE A 124 1.36 -0.70 9.34
N LYS A 125 2.50 -1.07 9.92
CA LYS A 125 2.62 -2.28 10.75
C LYS A 125 1.69 -2.23 11.96
N TYR A 126 1.63 -1.09 12.66
CA TYR A 126 0.73 -0.89 13.79
C TYR A 126 -0.74 -0.97 13.35
N LYS A 127 -1.11 -0.26 12.28
CA LYS A 127 -2.46 -0.26 11.73
C LYS A 127 -2.93 -1.67 11.35
N ILE A 128 -2.07 -2.47 10.72
CA ILE A 128 -2.37 -3.89 10.40
C ILE A 128 -2.68 -4.70 11.66
N LYS A 129 -1.90 -4.50 12.73
CA LYS A 129 -2.12 -5.19 14.01
C LYS A 129 -3.48 -4.82 14.62
N GLU A 130 -3.82 -3.53 14.64
CA GLU A 130 -5.11 -3.07 15.17
C GLU A 130 -6.29 -3.55 14.31
N LEU A 131 -6.18 -3.48 12.98
CA LEU A 131 -7.21 -3.98 12.06
C LEU A 131 -7.45 -5.50 12.24
N LYS A 132 -6.38 -6.29 12.45
CA LYS A 132 -6.50 -7.72 12.73
C LYS A 132 -7.24 -7.99 14.05
N LYS A 133 -6.98 -7.18 15.08
CA LYS A 133 -7.67 -7.27 16.37
C LYS A 133 -9.16 -6.95 16.23
N ILE A 134 -9.50 -5.80 15.61
CA ILE A 134 -10.89 -5.39 15.35
C ILE A 134 -11.65 -6.48 14.58
N LYS A 135 -11.02 -7.05 13.55
CA LYS A 135 -11.60 -8.13 12.76
C LYS A 135 -11.87 -9.39 13.60
N GLY A 136 -10.93 -9.76 14.47
CA GLY A 136 -11.10 -10.87 15.41
C GLY A 136 -12.30 -10.66 16.34
N ASP A 137 -12.43 -9.47 16.91
CA ASP A 137 -13.54 -9.10 17.78
C ASP A 137 -14.89 -9.12 17.04
N LEU A 138 -14.91 -8.67 15.77
CA LEU A 138 -16.10 -8.74 14.92
C LEU A 138 -16.52 -10.17 14.61
N ILE A 139 -15.58 -11.07 14.30
CA ILE A 139 -15.88 -12.50 14.08
C ILE A 139 -16.55 -13.11 15.31
N GLN A 140 -16.04 -12.82 16.51
CA GLN A 140 -16.64 -13.32 17.74
C GLN A 140 -18.09 -12.82 17.94
N LYS A 141 -18.36 -11.57 17.60
CA LYS A 141 -19.72 -11.01 17.65
C LYS A 141 -20.64 -11.65 16.60
N ILE A 142 -20.15 -11.79 15.36
CA ILE A 142 -20.88 -12.43 14.27
C ILE A 142 -21.27 -13.86 14.65
N ASN A 143 -20.33 -14.66 15.17
CA ASN A 143 -20.61 -16.04 15.59
C ASN A 143 -21.73 -16.10 16.65
N LYS A 144 -21.70 -15.21 17.65
CA LYS A 144 -22.78 -15.14 18.66
C LYS A 144 -24.15 -14.80 18.07
N VAL A 145 -24.20 -13.99 17.01
CA VAL A 145 -25.44 -13.65 16.32
C VAL A 145 -25.91 -14.83 15.46
N LEU A 146 -24.99 -15.51 14.78
CA LEU A 146 -25.29 -16.73 14.01
C LEU A 146 -25.82 -17.85 14.92
N ASP A 147 -25.24 -18.07 16.09
CA ASP A 147 -25.73 -19.06 17.06
C ASP A 147 -27.18 -18.76 17.50
N LYS A 148 -27.52 -17.48 17.69
CA LYS A 148 -28.89 -17.04 18.02
C LYS A 148 -29.83 -17.24 16.84
N GLU A 149 -29.40 -16.89 15.63
CA GLU A 149 -30.19 -17.07 14.41
C GLU A 149 -30.47 -18.55 14.16
N GLU A 150 -29.47 -19.42 14.30
CA GLU A 150 -29.62 -20.87 14.16
C GLU A 150 -30.62 -21.44 15.16
N LYS A 151 -30.52 -21.04 16.43
CA LYS A 151 -31.48 -21.45 17.46
C LYS A 151 -32.91 -21.03 17.11
N LEU A 152 -33.13 -19.78 16.72
CA LEU A 152 -34.45 -19.30 16.33
C LEU A 152 -34.98 -19.96 15.05
N ASN A 153 -34.11 -20.28 14.08
CA ASN A 153 -34.51 -21.03 12.89
C ASN A 153 -34.91 -22.48 13.23
N LEU A 154 -34.23 -23.12 14.18
CA LEU A 154 -34.62 -24.43 14.69
C LEU A 154 -35.96 -24.38 15.40
N ASP A 155 -36.16 -23.39 16.29
CA ASP A 155 -37.44 -23.17 16.96
C ASP A 155 -38.56 -22.94 15.94
N LEU A 156 -38.31 -22.15 14.89
CA LEU A 156 -39.27 -21.90 13.80
C LEU A 156 -39.62 -23.18 13.05
N SER A 157 -38.62 -24.04 12.76
CA SER A 157 -38.84 -25.32 12.08
C SER A 157 -39.66 -26.30 12.92
N ASN A 158 -39.66 -26.15 14.25
CA ASN A 158 -40.40 -27.01 15.17
C ASN A 158 -41.78 -26.44 15.53
N ALA A 159 -42.06 -25.18 15.19
CA ALA A 159 -43.32 -24.51 15.52
C ALA A 159 -44.47 -25.04 14.65
N ILE A 160 -45.53 -25.52 15.31
CA ILE A 160 -46.70 -26.11 14.66
C ILE A 160 -47.78 -25.04 14.43
N GLN A 161 -47.92 -24.08 15.34
CA GLN A 161 -48.94 -23.05 15.26
C GLN A 161 -48.43 -21.78 14.58
N GLU A 162 -49.29 -21.15 13.77
CA GLU A 162 -48.96 -19.91 13.06
C GLU A 162 -48.62 -18.76 14.02
N VAL A 163 -49.27 -18.70 15.18
CA VAL A 163 -48.99 -17.68 16.22
C VAL A 163 -47.56 -17.83 16.76
N GLU A 164 -47.13 -19.06 17.05
CA GLU A 164 -45.77 -19.35 17.51
C GLU A 164 -44.73 -19.00 16.43
N GLN A 165 -45.03 -19.32 15.16
CA GLN A 165 -44.17 -18.98 14.03
C GLN A 165 -43.99 -17.46 13.90
N MET A 166 -45.07 -16.69 14.02
CA MET A 166 -45.04 -15.23 13.94
C MET A 166 -44.18 -14.61 15.05
N GLU A 167 -44.32 -15.06 16.31
CA GLU A 167 -43.49 -14.58 17.42
C GLU A 167 -41.99 -14.87 17.20
N ILE A 168 -41.66 -16.02 16.62
CA ILE A 168 -40.27 -16.38 16.32
C ILE A 168 -39.73 -15.51 15.17
N ILE A 169 -40.54 -15.29 14.12
CA ILE A 169 -40.18 -14.40 13.00
C ILE A 169 -39.89 -12.99 13.51
N GLU A 170 -40.72 -12.45 14.41
CA GLU A 170 -40.50 -11.13 15.01
C GLU A 170 -39.16 -11.04 15.76
N LYS A 171 -38.76 -12.10 16.48
CA LYS A 171 -37.46 -12.18 17.16
C LYS A 171 -36.29 -12.37 16.19
N LEU A 172 -36.53 -13.01 15.04
CA LEU A 172 -35.51 -13.27 14.02
C LEU A 172 -35.10 -12.00 13.25
N GLN A 173 -36.05 -11.08 13.02
CA GLN A 173 -35.80 -9.82 12.30
C GLN A 173 -34.64 -8.98 12.90
N PRO A 174 -34.63 -8.65 14.21
CA PRO A 174 -33.55 -7.87 14.79
C PRO A 174 -32.21 -8.61 14.79
N VAL A 175 -32.19 -9.94 14.97
CA VAL A 175 -30.97 -10.76 14.90
C VAL A 175 -30.35 -10.68 13.49
N ARG A 176 -31.17 -10.80 12.45
CA ARG A 176 -30.73 -10.65 11.06
C ARG A 176 -30.25 -9.23 10.74
N ALA A 177 -30.91 -8.21 11.29
CA ALA A 177 -30.46 -6.82 11.14
C ALA A 177 -29.10 -6.59 11.81
N GLU A 178 -28.89 -7.14 13.01
CA GLU A 178 -27.61 -7.11 13.73
C GLU A 178 -26.52 -7.80 12.90
N PHE A 179 -26.78 -9.00 12.36
CA PHE A 179 -25.85 -9.72 11.50
C PHE A 179 -25.45 -8.88 10.28
N ARG A 180 -26.40 -8.30 9.55
CA ARG A 180 -26.11 -7.45 8.38
C ARG A 180 -25.21 -6.27 8.75
N SER A 181 -25.49 -5.61 9.87
CA SER A 181 -24.68 -4.48 10.35
C SER A 181 -23.24 -4.90 10.69
N LEU A 182 -23.07 -6.03 11.38
CA LEU A 182 -21.74 -6.56 11.71
C LEU A 182 -20.97 -7.00 10.47
N SER A 183 -21.64 -7.64 9.51
CA SER A 183 -21.04 -8.08 8.24
C SER A 183 -20.54 -6.90 7.40
N LEU A 184 -21.33 -5.81 7.30
CA LEU A 184 -20.89 -4.60 6.60
C LEU A 184 -19.65 -3.97 7.27
N GLN A 185 -19.59 -3.95 8.60
CA GLN A 185 -18.41 -3.49 9.33
C GLN A 185 -17.20 -4.39 9.07
N PHE A 186 -17.41 -5.71 9.09
CA PHE A 186 -16.37 -6.68 8.81
C PHE A 186 -15.77 -6.49 7.41
N ASP A 187 -16.61 -6.36 6.38
CA ASP A 187 -16.17 -6.15 5.00
C ASP A 187 -15.35 -4.86 4.85
N LYS A 188 -15.79 -3.78 5.50
CA LYS A 188 -15.06 -2.50 5.54
C LYS A 188 -13.64 -2.70 6.09
N TYR A 189 -13.50 -3.32 7.27
CA TYR A 189 -12.19 -3.52 7.89
C TYR A 189 -11.34 -4.56 7.15
N GLN A 190 -11.96 -5.56 6.51
CA GLN A 190 -11.26 -6.50 5.65
C GLN A 190 -10.65 -5.80 4.43
N LYS A 191 -11.39 -4.92 3.78
CA LYS A 191 -10.89 -4.12 2.65
C LYS A 191 -9.74 -3.22 3.10
N GLU A 192 -9.90 -2.49 4.20
CA GLU A 192 -8.86 -1.60 4.73
C GLU A 192 -7.59 -2.35 5.14
N LEU A 193 -7.73 -3.55 5.72
CA LEU A 193 -6.61 -4.42 6.05
C LEU A 193 -5.85 -4.84 4.80
N LYS A 194 -6.56 -5.33 3.78
CA LYS A 194 -5.96 -5.75 2.50
C LYS A 194 -5.21 -4.60 1.83
N GLU A 195 -5.82 -3.41 1.80
CA GLU A 195 -5.19 -2.22 1.24
C GLU A 195 -3.93 -1.82 2.00
N THR A 196 -3.96 -1.86 3.34
CA THR A 196 -2.79 -1.51 4.18
C THR A 196 -1.66 -2.54 4.05
N GLU A 197 -1.99 -3.84 4.03
CA GLU A 197 -1.01 -4.92 3.79
C GLU A 197 -0.36 -4.78 2.41
N ASN A 198 -1.15 -4.46 1.38
CA ASN A 198 -0.63 -4.20 0.04
C ASN A 198 0.32 -3.00 0.00
N LYS A 199 -0.03 -1.89 0.68
CA LYS A 199 0.85 -0.71 0.79
C LYS A 199 2.17 -1.05 1.48
N LEU A 200 2.12 -1.79 2.57
CA LEU A 200 3.31 -2.24 3.29
C LEU A 200 4.19 -3.15 2.41
N SER A 201 3.58 -4.09 1.68
CA SER A 201 4.31 -5.01 0.79
C SER A 201 5.02 -4.30 -0.36
N LYS A 202 4.38 -3.29 -0.95
CA LYS A 202 4.88 -2.59 -2.15
C LYS A 202 5.98 -1.58 -1.85
N LYS A 203 6.19 -1.25 -0.56
CA LYS A 203 7.25 -0.40 0.00
C LYS A 203 7.28 1.06 -0.41
N TRP A 204 7.10 1.36 -1.69
CA TRP A 204 7.17 2.73 -2.22
C TRP A 204 6.21 3.68 -1.48
N TYR A 205 5.04 3.20 -1.06
CA TYR A 205 4.04 3.96 -0.29
C TYR A 205 4.58 4.60 0.98
N TYR A 206 5.67 4.07 1.55
CA TYR A 206 6.36 4.69 2.67
C TYR A 206 7.78 5.13 2.30
N GLU A 207 8.46 4.51 1.33
CA GLU A 207 9.80 4.92 0.89
C GLU A 207 9.84 6.30 0.23
N ILE A 208 8.75 6.79 -0.36
CA ILE A 208 8.68 8.18 -0.88
C ILE A 208 8.99 9.23 0.19
N TYR A 209 8.74 8.93 1.47
CA TYR A 209 9.04 9.82 2.61
C TYR A 209 10.48 9.68 3.14
N GLY A 210 11.34 8.89 2.49
CA GLY A 210 12.70 8.61 2.95
C GLY A 210 13.66 9.81 2.93
N THR A 211 13.28 10.92 2.28
CA THR A 211 14.04 12.18 2.26
C THR A 211 13.40 13.27 3.12
N THR A 212 12.34 12.92 3.86
CA THR A 212 11.69 13.78 4.85
C THR A 212 12.20 13.40 6.23
N ASP A 213 12.51 14.39 7.07
CA ASP A 213 12.84 14.13 8.47
C ASP A 213 11.60 13.61 9.22
N LYS A 214 11.77 12.66 10.14
CA LYS A 214 10.67 12.13 10.95
C LYS A 214 9.94 13.22 11.73
N GLU A 215 10.64 14.25 12.22
CA GLU A 215 10.05 15.30 13.05
C GLU A 215 8.99 16.09 12.27
N ILE A 216 9.24 16.35 10.98
CA ILE A 216 8.30 17.04 10.09
C ILE A 216 6.97 16.25 9.97
N LEU A 217 7.05 14.91 9.86
CA LEU A 217 5.84 14.08 9.80
C LEU A 217 5.13 14.00 11.15
N LEU A 218 5.86 13.98 12.26
CA LEU A 218 5.28 13.95 13.60
C LEU A 218 4.59 15.27 13.96
N GLU A 219 5.19 16.41 13.59
CA GLU A 219 4.57 17.73 13.75
C GLU A 219 3.25 17.83 12.96
N ALA A 220 3.24 17.39 11.70
CA ALA A 220 2.03 17.36 10.88
C ALA A 220 0.91 16.49 11.50
N TYR A 221 1.27 15.43 12.24
CA TYR A 221 0.32 14.58 12.95
C TYR A 221 -0.21 15.23 14.24
N ASN A 222 0.64 15.94 14.99
CA ASN A 222 0.31 16.55 16.27
C ASN A 222 -0.40 17.92 16.16
N THR A 223 -0.46 18.51 14.95
CA THR A 223 -1.11 19.81 14.70
C THR A 223 -2.60 19.66 14.35
N LYS A 224 -3.20 18.49 14.57
CA LYS A 224 -4.65 18.21 14.43
C LYS A 224 -5.26 17.84 15.77
#